data_AF-T0S5M7-F1
#
_entry.id   AF-T0S5M7-F1
#
_cell.length_a   1.000
_cell.length_b   1.000
_cell.length_c   1.000
_cell.angle_alpha   90.00
_cell.angle_beta   90.00
_cell.angle_gamma   90.00
#
_symmetry.space_group_name_H-M   'P 1'
#
loop_
_entity.id
_entity.type
_entity.pdbx_description
1 polymer ?
#
loop_
_entity_poly.entity_id
_entity_poly.type
_entity_poly.pdbx_seq_one_letter_code
_entity_poly.pdbx_strand_id
1 'polypeptide(L)'
;MAKNRIKELRESSNPKITLKELSEKLKEKGLSFTDSQLSKFENGMSTPRNDEIWEALAEIFNTDTLYVMGFSDIKPPSNPKLQLAVIDRGIQEIEEILKNKPEEYDKEILEENKKSYCLLETL
;
A
#
# COMPACT_ATOMS: atom_id res chain seq x y z
N MET A 1 -20.00 3.87 -8.85
CA MET A 1 -18.53 3.77 -8.86
C MET A 1 -17.99 4.56 -7.68
N ALA A 2 -16.94 4.07 -7.02
CA ALA A 2 -16.24 4.85 -6.01
C ALA A 2 -15.65 6.12 -6.65
N LYS A 3 -15.59 7.21 -5.88
CA LYS A 3 -15.00 8.47 -6.35
C LYS A 3 -13.48 8.35 -6.29
N ASN A 4 -12.80 8.55 -7.43
CA ASN A 4 -11.34 8.55 -7.46
C ASN A 4 -10.74 9.72 -6.67
N ARG A 5 -9.46 9.60 -6.31
CA ARG A 5 -8.73 10.56 -5.48
C ARG A 5 -7.75 11.44 -6.26
N ILE A 6 -7.79 11.44 -7.60
CA ILE A 6 -6.81 12.15 -8.44
C ILE A 6 -6.72 13.63 -8.07
N LYS A 7 -7.87 14.31 -7.96
CA LYS A 7 -7.93 15.73 -7.61
C LYS A 7 -7.38 16.01 -6.22
N GLU A 8 -7.79 15.20 -5.24
CA GLU A 8 -7.35 15.31 -3.85
C GLU A 8 -5.83 15.16 -3.76
N LEU A 9 -5.27 14.14 -4.41
CA LEU A 9 -3.83 13.87 -4.44
C LEU A 9 -3.06 14.99 -5.14
N ARG A 10 -3.58 15.53 -6.25
CA ARG A 10 -2.97 16.65 -6.97
C ARG A 10 -2.97 17.94 -6.14
N GLU A 11 -4.06 18.22 -5.45
CA GLU A 11 -4.21 19.45 -4.65
C GLU A 11 -3.49 19.40 -3.30
N SER A 12 -3.30 18.19 -2.74
CA SER A 12 -2.59 17.96 -1.48
C SER A 12 -1.12 17.60 -1.65
N SER A 13 -0.62 17.45 -2.89
CA SER A 13 0.81 17.25 -3.13
C SER A 13 1.61 18.45 -2.62
N ASN A 14 2.86 18.22 -2.21
CA ASN A 14 3.76 19.27 -1.75
C ASN A 14 5.10 19.21 -2.52
N PRO A 15 5.37 20.14 -3.46
CA PRO A 15 4.51 21.26 -3.85
C PRO A 15 3.21 20.81 -4.54
N LYS A 16 2.17 21.65 -4.45
CA LYS A 16 0.91 21.43 -5.18
C LYS A 16 1.19 21.48 -6.68
N ILE A 17 0.74 20.47 -7.42
CA ILE A 17 0.94 20.44 -8.87
C ILE A 17 -0.33 20.87 -9.62
N THR A 18 -0.13 21.49 -10.77
CA THR A 18 -1.15 21.89 -11.73
C THR A 18 -1.56 20.72 -12.63
N LEU A 19 -2.67 20.85 -13.37
CA LEU A 19 -3.06 19.85 -14.37
C LEU A 19 -2.01 19.70 -15.47
N LYS A 20 -1.38 20.82 -15.86
CA LYS A 20 -0.31 20.85 -16.84
C LYS A 20 0.91 20.06 -16.36
N GLU A 21 1.36 20.26 -15.12
CA GLU A 21 2.48 19.49 -14.56
C GLU A 21 2.15 18.00 -14.42
N LEU A 22 0.90 17.66 -14.06
CA LEU A 22 0.45 16.27 -14.05
C LEU A 22 0.49 15.66 -15.47
N SER A 23 0.06 16.41 -16.49
CA SER A 23 0.14 16.00 -17.90
C SER A 23 1.59 15.75 -18.33
N GLU A 24 2.52 16.64 -17.95
CA GLU A 24 3.95 16.51 -18.25
C GLU A 24 4.55 15.26 -17.57
N LYS A 25 4.23 15.00 -16.30
CA LYS A 25 4.66 13.79 -15.58
C LYS A 25 4.13 12.49 -16.19
N LEU A 26 2.88 12.49 -16.66
CA LEU A 26 2.31 11.34 -17.36
C LEU A 26 2.98 11.14 -18.72
N LYS A 27 3.34 12.24 -19.40
CA LYS A 27 4.04 12.20 -20.70
C LYS A 27 5.43 11.59 -20.58
N GLU A 28 6.16 11.85 -19.48
CA GLU A 28 7.43 11.19 -19.17
C GLU A 28 7.29 9.66 -19.05
N LYS A 29 6.10 9.17 -18.71
CA LYS A 29 5.75 7.74 -18.64
C LYS A 29 5.15 7.20 -19.95
N GLY A 30 5.18 7.97 -21.05
CA GLY A 30 4.61 7.58 -22.34
C GLY A 30 3.08 7.77 -22.46
N LEU A 31 2.44 8.38 -21.46
CA LEU A 31 1.00 8.61 -21.43
C LEU A 31 0.68 10.09 -21.68
N SER A 32 -0.05 10.41 -22.76
CA SER A 32 -0.37 11.81 -23.09
C SER A 32 -1.85 12.13 -22.87
N PHE A 33 -2.12 13.12 -22.02
CA PHE A 33 -3.46 13.63 -21.75
C PHE A 33 -3.49 15.15 -21.73
N THR A 34 -4.55 15.74 -22.25
CA THR A 34 -4.82 17.18 -22.12
C THR A 34 -5.35 17.52 -20.73
N ASP A 35 -5.18 18.77 -20.30
CA ASP A 35 -5.75 19.29 -19.04
C ASP A 35 -7.27 19.06 -18.96
N SER A 36 -7.98 19.15 -20.08
CA SER A 36 -9.43 18.88 -20.15
C SER A 36 -9.75 17.40 -19.89
N GLN A 37 -8.95 16.47 -20.42
CA GLN A 37 -9.12 15.03 -20.14
C GLN A 37 -8.83 14.72 -18.67
N LEU A 38 -7.75 15.27 -18.12
CA LEU A 38 -7.40 15.10 -16.71
C LEU A 38 -8.48 15.68 -15.78
N SER A 39 -9.01 16.87 -16.10
CA SER A 39 -10.14 17.46 -15.37
C SER A 39 -11.39 16.58 -15.43
N LYS A 40 -11.66 15.93 -16.56
CA LYS A 40 -12.76 14.95 -16.66
C LYS A 40 -12.52 13.72 -15.78
N PHE A 41 -11.29 13.22 -15.70
CA PHE A 41 -10.94 12.13 -14.78
C PHE A 41 -11.14 12.55 -13.32
N GLU A 42 -10.61 13.71 -12.93
CA GLU A 42 -10.73 14.25 -11.57
C GLU A 42 -12.18 14.42 -11.08
N ASN A 43 -13.07 14.84 -11.98
CA ASN A 43 -14.47 15.07 -11.66
C ASN A 43 -15.37 13.84 -11.92
N GLY A 44 -14.78 12.70 -12.29
CA GLY A 44 -15.52 11.46 -12.57
C GLY A 44 -16.42 11.54 -13.82
N MET A 45 -16.22 12.54 -14.68
CA MET A 45 -16.91 12.65 -15.97
C MET A 45 -16.37 11.65 -17.00
N SER A 46 -15.15 11.15 -16.78
CA SER A 46 -14.52 10.08 -17.54
C SER A 46 -13.67 9.24 -16.59
N THR A 47 -13.37 8.01 -16.97
CA THR A 47 -12.53 7.11 -16.20
C THR A 47 -11.34 6.68 -17.07
N PRO A 48 -10.11 6.67 -16.52
CA PRO A 48 -8.99 5.99 -17.16
C PRO A 48 -9.36 4.57 -17.58
N ARG A 49 -9.02 4.19 -18.81
CA ARG A 49 -9.50 2.92 -19.42
C ARG A 49 -8.63 1.71 -19.10
N ASN A 50 -7.36 1.94 -18.80
CA ASN A 50 -6.35 0.89 -18.64
C ASN A 50 -5.67 1.03 -17.28
N ASP A 51 -5.25 -0.12 -16.73
CA ASP A 51 -4.58 -0.21 -15.43
C ASP A 51 -3.24 0.55 -15.42
N GLU A 52 -2.51 0.56 -16.54
CA GLU A 52 -1.26 1.32 -16.73
C GLU A 52 -1.41 2.81 -16.39
N ILE A 53 -2.59 3.40 -16.63
CA ILE A 53 -2.85 4.82 -16.32
C ILE A 53 -2.97 5.00 -14.80
N TRP A 54 -3.64 4.06 -14.12
CA TRP A 54 -3.79 4.10 -12.67
C TRP A 54 -2.47 3.85 -11.96
N GLU A 55 -1.66 2.92 -12.45
CA GLU A 55 -0.30 2.66 -11.96
C GLU A 55 0.59 3.89 -12.12
N ALA A 56 0.57 4.53 -13.29
CA ALA A 56 1.32 5.76 -13.52
C ALA A 56 0.92 6.90 -12.57
N LEU A 57 -0.38 7.06 -12.30
CA LEU A 57 -0.89 8.03 -11.32
C LEU A 57 -0.44 7.68 -9.89
N ALA A 58 -0.51 6.40 -9.52
CA ALA A 58 -0.06 5.90 -8.22
C ALA A 58 1.42 6.19 -7.97
N GLU A 59 2.27 5.95 -8.97
CA GLU A 59 3.69 6.29 -8.93
C GLU A 59 3.94 7.80 -8.81
N ILE A 60 3.22 8.64 -9.57
CA ILE A 60 3.35 10.10 -9.52
C ILE A 60 3.00 10.63 -8.13
N PHE A 61 1.96 10.10 -7.51
CA PHE A 61 1.50 10.50 -6.18
C PHE A 61 2.15 9.72 -5.03
N ASN A 62 3.06 8.80 -5.35
CA ASN A 62 3.75 7.92 -4.42
C ASN A 62 2.78 7.22 -3.44
N THR A 63 1.75 6.57 -4.00
CA THR A 63 0.68 5.89 -3.28
C THR A 63 0.30 4.59 -4.01
N ASP A 64 -0.70 3.88 -3.52
CA ASP A 64 -1.21 2.64 -4.11
C ASP A 64 -2.36 2.90 -5.10
N THR A 65 -2.44 2.06 -6.15
CA THR A 65 -3.46 2.11 -7.20
C THR A 65 -4.88 2.09 -6.64
N LEU A 66 -5.17 1.23 -5.66
CA LEU A 66 -6.49 1.13 -5.03
C LEU A 66 -6.86 2.42 -4.29
N TYR A 67 -5.88 3.09 -3.69
CA TYR A 67 -6.08 4.40 -3.08
C TYR A 67 -6.41 5.46 -4.12
N VAL A 68 -5.66 5.54 -5.23
CA VAL A 68 -5.95 6.50 -6.32
C VAL A 68 -7.34 6.29 -6.90
N MET A 69 -7.74 5.04 -7.09
CA MET A 69 -9.07 4.66 -7.60
C MET A 69 -10.21 4.95 -6.61
N GLY A 70 -9.90 5.14 -5.32
CA GLY A 70 -10.88 5.37 -4.26
C GLY A 70 -11.50 4.09 -3.69
N PHE A 71 -10.85 2.93 -3.87
CA PHE A 71 -11.27 1.65 -3.28
C PHE A 71 -10.67 1.38 -1.91
N SER A 72 -9.64 2.13 -1.51
CA SER A 72 -9.04 2.09 -0.18
C SER A 72 -9.06 3.48 0.46
N ASP A 73 -9.37 3.52 1.75
CA ASP A 73 -9.24 4.71 2.61
C ASP A 73 -7.89 4.74 3.34
N ILE A 74 -7.13 3.65 3.28
CA ILE A 74 -5.81 3.55 3.90
C ILE A 74 -4.80 4.13 2.93
N LYS A 75 -4.34 5.36 3.22
CA LYS A 75 -3.24 5.97 2.48
C LYS A 75 -1.94 5.24 2.82
N PRO A 76 -1.25 4.58 1.88
CA PRO A 76 0.03 3.96 2.16
C PRO A 76 1.06 5.03 2.55
N PRO A 77 2.05 4.69 3.38
CA PRO A 77 3.09 5.63 3.79
C PRO A 77 3.85 6.16 2.56
N SER A 78 3.98 7.48 2.47
CA SER A 78 4.52 8.21 1.32
C SER A 78 6.02 8.04 1.05
N ASN A 79 6.66 6.99 1.57
CA ASN A 79 8.06 6.67 1.24
C ASN A 79 8.33 5.16 1.42
N PRO A 80 8.38 4.39 0.31
CA PRO A 80 8.70 2.97 0.33
C PRO A 80 10.06 2.66 0.99
N LYS A 81 11.05 3.56 0.93
CA LYS A 81 12.35 3.38 1.61
C LYS A 81 12.25 3.54 3.12
N LEU A 82 11.38 4.44 3.62
CA LEU A 82 11.11 4.48 5.06
C LEU A 82 10.38 3.21 5.50
N GLN A 83 9.46 2.69 4.69
CA GLN A 83 8.78 1.42 4.98
C GLN A 83 9.78 0.26 5.03
N LEU A 84 10.68 0.16 4.05
CA LEU A 84 11.71 -0.87 4.02
C LEU A 84 12.62 -0.80 5.25
N ALA A 85 13.07 0.40 5.63
CA ALA A 85 13.89 0.58 6.84
C ALA A 85 13.14 0.24 8.15
N VAL A 86 11.84 0.50 8.23
CA VAL A 86 11.00 0.11 9.38
C VAL A 86 10.79 -1.40 9.42
N ILE A 87 10.54 -2.03 8.27
CA ILE A 87 10.39 -3.47 8.13
C ILE A 87 11.71 -4.17 8.48
N ASP A 88 12.84 -3.71 7.95
CA ASP A 88 14.18 -4.25 8.23
C ASP A 88 14.48 -4.21 9.74
N ARG A 89 14.14 -3.11 10.42
CA ARG A 89 14.28 -3.02 11.88
C ARG A 89 13.41 -4.04 12.60
N GLY A 90 12.14 -4.16 12.19
CA GLY A 90 11.22 -5.14 12.77
C GLY A 90 11.69 -6.58 12.57
N ILE A 91 12.26 -6.90 11.41
CA ILE A 91 12.86 -8.21 11.13
C ILE A 91 14.05 -8.48 12.04
N GLN A 92 14.96 -7.53 12.20
CA GLN A 92 16.13 -7.67 13.09
C GLN A 92 15.72 -7.90 14.55
N GLU A 93 14.70 -7.20 15.03
CA GLU A 93 14.17 -7.41 16.39
C GLU A 93 13.58 -8.81 16.55
N ILE A 94 12.82 -9.30 15.57
CA ILE A 94 12.27 -10.66 15.58
C ILE A 94 13.38 -11.71 15.53
N GLU A 95 14.39 -11.54 14.68
CA GLU A 95 15.53 -12.45 14.58
C GLU A 95 16.29 -12.54 15.92
N GLU A 96 16.50 -11.41 16.59
CA GLU A 96 17.16 -11.36 17.89
C GLU A 96 16.31 -12.01 18.99
N ILE A 97 14.99 -11.83 18.97
CA ILE A 97 14.05 -12.53 19.87
C ILE A 97 14.14 -14.04 19.65
N LEU A 98 14.08 -14.50 18.39
CA LEU A 98 14.15 -15.92 18.03
C LEU A 98 15.48 -16.54 18.44
N LYS A 99 16.59 -15.80 18.29
CA LYS A 99 17.93 -16.24 18.68
C LYS A 99 18.11 -16.37 20.19
N ASN A 100 17.47 -15.50 20.97
CA ASN A 100 17.58 -15.47 22.43
C ASN A 100 16.50 -16.30 23.16
N LYS A 101 15.44 -16.74 22.48
CA LYS A 101 14.38 -17.60 23.04
C LYS A 101 13.91 -18.71 22.08
N PRO A 102 14.78 -19.64 21.67
CA PRO A 102 14.38 -20.71 20.76
C PRO A 102 13.40 -21.72 21.39
N GLU A 103 13.33 -21.86 22.73
CA GLU A 103 12.67 -23.01 23.38
C GLU A 103 11.43 -22.70 24.25
N GLU A 104 11.04 -21.43 24.44
CA GLU A 104 9.93 -21.11 25.36
C GLU A 104 8.56 -21.30 24.70
N TYR A 105 8.47 -21.15 23.37
CA TYR A 105 7.22 -21.32 22.61
C TYR A 105 6.86 -22.80 22.34
N ASP A 106 7.86 -23.67 22.17
CA ASP A 106 7.63 -25.09 21.90
C ASP A 106 7.25 -25.89 23.15
N LYS A 107 7.78 -25.52 24.33
CA LYS A 107 7.50 -26.26 25.57
C LYS A 107 6.05 -26.11 26.03
N GLU A 108 5.48 -24.91 25.94
CA GLU A 108 4.11 -24.66 26.39
C GLU A 108 3.08 -25.38 25.49
N ILE A 109 3.28 -25.35 24.17
CA ILE A 109 2.46 -26.09 23.20
C ILE A 109 2.65 -27.61 23.33
N LEU A 110 3.86 -28.12 23.59
CA LEU A 110 4.07 -29.54 23.85
C LEU A 110 3.40 -30.01 25.15
N GLU A 111 3.43 -29.18 26.20
CA GLU A 111 2.86 -29.53 27.50
C GLU A 111 1.32 -29.56 27.45
N GLU A 112 0.68 -28.62 26.75
CA GLU A 112 -0.76 -28.66 26.49
C GLU A 112 -1.16 -29.86 25.64
N ASN A 113 -0.41 -30.14 24.57
CA ASN A 113 -0.68 -31.32 23.74
C ASN A 113 -0.53 -32.62 24.54
N LYS A 114 0.52 -32.75 25.36
CA LYS A 114 0.70 -33.91 26.26
C LYS A 114 -0.46 -34.09 27.23
N LYS A 115 -0.98 -33.00 27.82
CA LYS A 115 -2.16 -33.07 28.69
C LYS A 115 -3.41 -33.55 27.94
N SER A 116 -3.59 -33.10 26.70
CA SER A 116 -4.71 -33.50 25.85
C SER A 116 -4.66 -34.99 25.48
N TYR A 117 -3.48 -35.53 25.16
CA TYR A 117 -3.32 -36.97 24.87
C TYR A 117 -3.52 -37.86 26.11
N CYS A 118 -3.09 -37.41 27.29
CA CYS A 118 -3.25 -38.17 28.55
C CYS A 118 -4.72 -38.36 28.97
N LEU A 119 -5.61 -37.43 28.60
CA LEU A 119 -7.06 -37.50 28.84
C LEU A 119 -7.80 -38.46 27.89
N LEU A 120 -7.22 -38.77 26.74
CA LEU A 120 -7.83 -39.69 25.76
C LEU A 120 -7.54 -41.16 26.07
N GLU A 121 -6.50 -41.46 26.83
CA GLU A 121 -6.10 -42.83 27.23
C GLU A 121 -6.77 -43.31 28.53
N THR A 122 -7.59 -42.47 29.17
CA THR A 122 -8.27 -42.77 30.46
C THR A 122 -9.79 -43.00 30.32
N LEU A 123 -10.32 -43.06 29.10
CA LEU A 123 -11.67 -43.46 28.73
C LEU A 123 -11.67 -44.86 28.10
#